data_AF-A0A177YBV9-F1
#
_entry.id   AF-A0A177YBV9-F1
#
_cell.length_a   1.000
_cell.length_b   1.000
_cell.length_c   1.000
_cell.angle_alpha   90.00
_cell.angle_beta   90.00
_cell.angle_gamma   90.00
#
_symmetry.space_group_name_H-M   'P 1'
#
loop_
_entity.id
_entity.type
_entity.pdbx_description
1 polymer ?
#
loop_
_entity_poly.entity_id
_entity_poly.type
_entity_poly.pdbx_seq_one_letter_code
_entity_poly.pdbx_strand_id
1 'polypeptide(L)'
;MFWQHLDVLADGEAARDLATHLYPDPVQVLRVGESQAERLGPILDELATLTGEDQSPRGYFRAYALLFTVLAAIAPLVRHAPVEVPPLTSRQRAVRVAPPRWREFKPVRREIMRTAALMQSNIARQWPLTELDAHACLSPSQLNRVFKDSFGVTPPVYLSILRVQEMARLIRETDLLIGTITERVGWCHHCGQASRIFRRYMGVTPIEYRRYGPPSASRAGPGVGIATARADDSRGNGCAPTY
;
A
#
# COMPACT_ATOMS: atom_id res chain seq x y z
N MET A 1 1.46 -3.05 -9.88
CA MET A 1 2.34 -1.96 -9.40
C MET A 1 3.80 -2.36 -9.15
N PHE A 2 4.13 -3.45 -8.45
CA PHE A 2 5.56 -3.76 -8.16
C PHE A 2 6.36 -4.37 -9.33
N TRP A 3 5.71 -5.07 -10.27
CA TRP A 3 6.38 -5.82 -11.35
C TRP A 3 6.71 -5.02 -12.62
N GLN A 4 6.04 -3.88 -12.84
CA GLN A 4 6.33 -2.98 -13.98
C GLN A 4 7.66 -2.24 -13.85
N HIS A 5 8.35 -2.47 -12.73
CA HIS A 5 9.64 -1.89 -12.41
C HIS A 5 10.64 -3.01 -12.09
N LEU A 6 10.59 -4.16 -12.78
CA LEU A 6 11.54 -5.27 -12.58
C LEU A 6 13.00 -4.86 -12.92
N ASP A 7 13.16 -3.88 -13.79
CA ASP A 7 14.40 -3.17 -14.12
C ASP A 7 15.00 -2.40 -12.92
N VAL A 8 14.20 -2.14 -11.89
CA VAL A 8 14.60 -1.46 -10.65
C VAL A 8 15.21 -2.42 -9.63
N LEU A 9 14.80 -3.69 -9.66
CA LEU A 9 15.46 -4.75 -8.91
C LEU A 9 16.70 -5.16 -9.71
N ALA A 10 17.80 -4.45 -9.46
CA ALA A 10 19.05 -4.53 -10.21
C ALA A 10 19.54 -5.97 -10.47
N ASP A 11 19.18 -6.91 -9.59
CA ASP A 11 19.32 -8.33 -9.79
C ASP A 11 18.29 -9.14 -8.95
N GLY A 12 18.29 -10.45 -9.13
CA GLY A 12 17.46 -11.37 -8.37
C GLY A 12 17.81 -11.46 -6.88
N GLU A 13 18.97 -10.93 -6.46
CA GLU A 13 19.41 -10.90 -5.06
C GLU A 13 18.81 -9.70 -4.33
N ALA A 14 18.78 -8.52 -4.96
CA ALA A 14 18.06 -7.34 -4.50
C ALA A 14 16.55 -7.59 -4.41
N ALA A 15 15.98 -8.31 -5.38
CA ALA A 15 14.59 -8.75 -5.34
C ALA A 15 14.30 -9.65 -4.12
N ARG A 16 15.24 -10.56 -3.82
CA ARG A 16 15.14 -11.49 -2.70
C ARG A 16 15.29 -10.78 -1.35
N ASP A 17 16.28 -9.90 -1.22
CA ASP A 17 16.52 -9.11 -0.01
C ASP A 17 15.32 -8.22 0.33
N LEU A 18 14.80 -7.48 -0.67
CA LEU A 18 13.57 -6.71 -0.53
C LEU A 18 12.40 -7.60 -0.11
N ALA A 19 12.17 -8.71 -0.81
CA ALA A 19 11.09 -9.63 -0.49
C ALA A 19 11.17 -10.16 0.95
N THR A 20 12.36 -10.53 1.43
CA THR A 20 12.59 -10.98 2.80
C THR A 20 12.27 -9.89 3.84
N HIS A 21 12.53 -8.62 3.52
CA HIS A 21 12.21 -7.50 4.41
C HIS A 21 10.74 -7.09 4.38
N LEU A 22 10.09 -7.11 3.21
CA LEU A 22 8.68 -6.73 3.03
C LEU A 22 7.71 -7.77 3.59
N TYR A 23 8.08 -9.04 3.46
CA TYR A 23 7.19 -10.17 3.69
C TYR A 23 7.94 -11.25 4.49
N PRO A 24 7.92 -11.13 5.83
CA PRO A 24 8.74 -11.98 6.70
C PRO A 24 8.33 -13.47 6.75
N ASP A 25 7.21 -13.88 6.14
CA ASP A 25 6.71 -15.26 6.04
C ASP A 25 6.22 -15.59 4.60
N PRO A 26 6.20 -16.89 4.21
CA PRO A 26 7.13 -17.43 3.23
C PRO A 26 6.99 -16.77 1.85
N VAL A 27 7.84 -15.77 1.54
CA VAL A 27 7.99 -15.38 0.13
C VAL A 27 8.77 -16.44 -0.60
N GLN A 28 8.12 -17.01 -1.60
CA GLN A 28 8.77 -17.86 -2.55
C GLN A 28 9.12 -17.07 -3.81
N VAL A 29 10.42 -16.93 -4.07
CA VAL A 29 10.90 -16.43 -5.36
C VAL A 29 10.71 -17.53 -6.41
N LEU A 30 9.79 -17.30 -7.34
CA LEU A 30 9.49 -18.21 -8.45
C LEU A 30 10.45 -17.93 -9.61
N ARG A 31 11.21 -18.94 -10.04
CA ARG A 31 12.03 -18.84 -11.25
C ARG A 31 11.17 -19.21 -12.45
N VAL A 32 10.86 -18.20 -13.25
CA VAL A 32 10.08 -18.32 -14.48
C VAL A 32 11.07 -18.41 -15.64
N GLY A 33 10.92 -19.40 -16.54
CA GLY A 33 11.74 -19.50 -17.74
C GLY A 33 11.47 -18.36 -18.71
N GLU A 34 12.42 -18.03 -19.58
CA GLU A 34 12.37 -16.89 -20.51
C GLU A 34 11.07 -16.86 -21.35
N SER A 35 10.68 -17.99 -21.93
CA SER A 35 9.43 -18.12 -22.70
C SER A 35 8.15 -17.90 -21.88
N GLN A 36 8.16 -18.24 -20.59
CA GLN A 36 7.05 -17.98 -19.70
C GLN A 36 7.03 -16.52 -19.25
N ALA A 37 8.20 -15.89 -19.09
CA ALA A 37 8.31 -14.48 -18.76
C ALA A 37 7.81 -13.59 -19.92
N GLU A 38 8.19 -13.90 -21.17
CA GLU A 38 7.67 -13.24 -22.38
C GLU A 38 6.15 -13.33 -22.48
N ARG A 39 5.58 -14.49 -22.09
CA ARG A 39 4.13 -14.70 -22.13
C ARG A 39 3.39 -13.97 -21.00
N LEU A 40 4.01 -13.83 -19.82
CA LEU A 40 3.40 -13.20 -18.65
C LEU A 40 3.52 -11.68 -18.66
N GLY A 41 4.58 -11.13 -19.27
CA GLY A 41 4.84 -9.68 -19.32
C GLY A 41 3.62 -8.86 -19.77
N PRO A 42 3.07 -9.11 -20.97
CA PRO A 42 1.91 -8.36 -21.47
C PRO A 42 0.66 -8.50 -20.59
N ILE A 43 0.45 -9.67 -19.98
CA ILE A 43 -0.69 -9.94 -19.10
C ILE A 43 -0.55 -9.12 -17.80
N LEU A 44 0.66 -9.03 -17.25
CA LEU A 44 0.96 -8.25 -16.06
C LEU A 44 0.85 -6.75 -16.33
N ASP A 45 1.28 -6.29 -17.52
CA ASP A 45 1.13 -4.91 -17.95
C ASP A 45 -0.34 -4.52 -18.12
N GLU A 46 -1.14 -5.36 -18.79
CA GLU A 46 -2.58 -5.15 -18.93
C GLU A 46 -3.27 -5.13 -17.56
N LEU A 47 -2.91 -6.04 -16.65
CA LEU A 47 -3.45 -6.05 -15.29
C LEU A 47 -3.09 -4.78 -14.51
N ALA A 48 -1.87 -4.27 -14.69
CA ALA A 48 -1.42 -3.05 -14.03
C ALA A 48 -2.11 -1.79 -14.57
N THR A 49 -2.33 -1.69 -15.89
CA THR A 49 -3.08 -0.58 -16.49
C THR A 49 -4.55 -0.58 -16.02
N LEU A 50 -5.20 -1.74 -16.02
CA LEU A 50 -6.60 -1.88 -15.58
C LEU A 50 -6.80 -1.58 -14.09
N THR A 51 -5.79 -1.83 -13.25
CA THR A 51 -5.86 -1.50 -11.82
C THR A 51 -5.62 -0.03 -11.50
N GLY A 52 -5.10 0.75 -12.45
CA GLY A 52 -4.84 2.19 -12.29
C GLY A 52 -5.95 3.10 -12.82
N GLU A 53 -6.65 2.70 -13.89
CA GLU A 53 -7.47 3.64 -14.67
C GLU A 53 -8.95 3.26 -14.79
N ASP A 54 -9.31 1.96 -14.84
CA ASP A 54 -10.67 1.54 -15.16
C ASP A 54 -11.42 0.92 -13.97
N GLN A 55 -12.29 1.72 -13.34
CA GLN A 55 -13.22 1.26 -12.29
C GLN A 55 -14.55 0.71 -12.86
N SER A 56 -14.65 0.47 -14.18
CA SER A 56 -15.84 -0.12 -14.78
C SER A 56 -16.01 -1.59 -14.38
N PRO A 57 -17.27 -2.10 -14.36
CA PRO A 57 -17.51 -3.53 -14.14
C PRO A 57 -16.78 -4.41 -15.17
N ARG A 58 -16.60 -3.94 -16.40
CA ARG A 58 -15.89 -4.66 -17.46
C ARG A 58 -14.38 -4.74 -17.17
N GLY A 59 -13.78 -3.62 -16.77
CA GLY A 59 -12.38 -3.56 -16.33
C GLY A 59 -12.10 -4.49 -15.15
N TYR A 60 -13.01 -4.53 -14.18
CA TYR A 60 -12.95 -5.46 -13.05
C TYR A 60 -12.91 -6.92 -13.50
N PHE A 61 -13.89 -7.38 -14.29
CA PHE A 61 -13.91 -8.78 -14.74
C PHE A 61 -12.70 -9.13 -15.61
N ARG A 62 -12.21 -8.18 -16.42
CA ARG A 62 -11.00 -8.35 -17.22
C ARG A 62 -9.77 -8.51 -16.31
N ALA A 63 -9.61 -7.65 -15.31
CA ALA A 63 -8.51 -7.75 -14.35
C ALA A 63 -8.52 -9.09 -13.60
N TYR A 64 -9.70 -9.59 -13.21
CA TYR A 64 -9.82 -10.92 -12.58
C TYR A 64 -9.44 -12.06 -13.53
N ALA A 65 -9.88 -12.02 -14.78
CA ALA A 65 -9.50 -13.04 -15.77
C ALA A 65 -7.98 -13.08 -16.00
N LEU A 66 -7.34 -11.90 -16.10
CA LEU A 66 -5.89 -11.79 -16.22
C LEU A 66 -5.19 -12.31 -14.96
N LEU A 67 -5.69 -11.98 -13.77
CA LEU A 67 -5.15 -12.48 -12.50
C LEU A 67 -5.19 -14.01 -12.44
N PHE A 68 -6.32 -14.62 -12.79
CA PHE A 68 -6.43 -16.10 -12.82
C PHE A 68 -5.50 -16.72 -13.84
N THR A 69 -5.26 -16.05 -14.98
CA THR A 69 -4.32 -16.51 -15.99
C THR A 69 -2.89 -16.50 -15.47
N VAL A 70 -2.48 -15.43 -14.78
CA VAL A 70 -1.17 -15.36 -14.10
C VAL A 70 -1.05 -16.45 -13.05
N LEU A 71 -2.07 -16.59 -12.17
CA LEU A 71 -2.08 -17.60 -11.11
C LEU A 71 -1.94 -19.02 -11.67
N ALA A 72 -2.67 -19.36 -12.73
CA ALA A 72 -2.59 -20.67 -13.36
C ALA A 72 -1.19 -20.95 -13.95
N ALA A 73 -0.52 -19.93 -14.49
CA ALA A 73 0.83 -20.06 -15.03
C ALA A 73 1.89 -20.24 -13.94
N ILE A 74 1.74 -19.58 -12.79
CA ILE A 74 2.72 -19.65 -11.69
C ILE A 74 2.44 -20.76 -10.69
N ALA A 75 1.20 -21.24 -10.58
CA ALA A 75 0.78 -22.33 -9.69
C ALA A 75 1.74 -23.54 -9.65
N PRO A 76 2.19 -24.11 -10.78
CA PRO A 76 3.11 -25.24 -10.77
C PRO A 76 4.53 -24.90 -10.27
N LEU A 77 4.89 -23.61 -10.21
CA LEU A 77 6.18 -23.15 -9.70
C LEU A 77 6.17 -22.94 -8.17
N VAL A 78 4.98 -22.85 -7.57
CA VAL A 78 4.81 -22.65 -6.13
C VAL A 78 5.12 -23.97 -5.41
N ARG A 79 6.16 -23.95 -4.57
CA ARG A 79 6.54 -25.04 -3.66
C ARG A 79 5.73 -24.85 -2.40
N HIS A 80 4.76 -25.73 -2.19
CA HIS A 80 4.05 -25.80 -0.93
C HIS A 80 4.90 -26.63 0.04
N ALA A 81 5.31 -26.03 1.17
CA ALA A 81 5.67 -26.86 2.32
C ALA A 81 4.41 -27.65 2.70
N PRO A 82 4.46 -28.98 2.91
CA PRO A 82 3.32 -29.70 3.45
C PRO A 82 3.01 -29.05 4.80
N VAL A 83 1.90 -28.31 4.86
CA VAL A 83 1.37 -27.87 6.14
C VAL A 83 0.95 -29.15 6.84
N GLU A 84 1.73 -29.62 7.80
CA GLU A 84 1.24 -30.60 8.77
C GLU A 84 0.04 -29.95 9.44
N VAL A 85 -1.16 -30.35 9.04
CA VAL A 85 -2.38 -29.97 9.73
C VAL A 85 -2.43 -30.87 10.95
N PRO A 86 -2.09 -30.39 12.17
CA PRO A 86 -2.18 -31.24 13.36
C PRO A 86 -3.63 -31.74 13.47
N PRO A 87 -3.84 -33.01 13.85
CA PRO A 87 -5.18 -33.56 13.98
C PRO A 87 -5.99 -32.67 14.93
N LEU A 88 -7.11 -32.14 14.42
CA LEU A 88 -7.99 -31.28 15.20
C LEU A 88 -8.42 -32.03 16.47
N THR A 89 -8.12 -31.45 17.63
CA THR A 89 -8.58 -31.96 18.93
C THR A 89 -10.11 -32.00 18.96
N SER A 90 -10.70 -32.83 19.82
CA SER A 90 -12.16 -32.93 20.01
C SER A 90 -12.83 -31.57 20.27
N ARG A 91 -12.13 -30.65 20.94
CA ARG A 91 -12.54 -29.26 21.17
C ARG A 91 -12.55 -28.42 19.88
N GLN A 92 -11.57 -28.59 19.01
CA GLN A 92 -11.50 -27.93 17.69
C GLN A 92 -12.53 -28.49 16.70
N ARG A 93 -12.92 -29.77 16.82
CA ARG A 93 -14.05 -30.36 16.08
C ARG A 93 -15.42 -29.83 16.55
N ALA A 94 -15.55 -29.55 17.85
CA ALA A 94 -16.79 -29.04 18.44
C ALA A 94 -17.01 -27.55 18.19
N VAL A 95 -15.93 -26.77 17.98
CA VAL A 95 -16.03 -25.49 17.28
C VAL A 95 -16.44 -25.84 15.85
N ARG A 96 -17.75 -25.85 15.57
CA ARG A 96 -18.22 -25.75 14.19
C ARG A 96 -17.39 -24.64 13.58
N VAL A 97 -16.54 -24.97 12.62
CA VAL A 97 -16.07 -23.99 11.64
C VAL A 97 -17.37 -23.53 11.03
N ALA A 98 -17.96 -22.47 11.60
CA ALA A 98 -19.06 -21.79 10.96
C ALA A 98 -18.52 -21.57 9.55
N PRO A 99 -19.21 -22.04 8.50
CA PRO A 99 -18.77 -21.81 7.14
C PRO A 99 -18.36 -20.34 7.09
N PRO A 100 -17.15 -20.01 6.58
CA PRO A 100 -16.60 -18.67 6.67
C PRO A 100 -17.77 -17.78 6.33
N ARG A 101 -18.25 -16.97 7.30
CA ARG A 101 -19.49 -16.21 7.14
C ARG A 101 -19.21 -15.39 5.91
N TRP A 102 -19.66 -15.87 4.75
CA TRP A 102 -19.43 -15.20 3.49
C TRP A 102 -20.08 -13.88 3.78
N ARG A 103 -19.27 -12.85 3.97
CA ARG A 103 -19.77 -11.51 4.13
C ARG A 103 -20.48 -11.34 2.81
N GLU A 104 -21.80 -11.50 2.85
CA GLU A 104 -22.67 -11.26 1.71
C GLU A 104 -22.12 -10.00 1.08
N PHE A 105 -21.74 -10.09 -0.19
CA PHE A 105 -21.05 -9.00 -0.85
C PHE A 105 -22.04 -7.84 -0.95
N LYS A 106 -22.06 -7.02 0.09
CA LYS A 106 -22.93 -5.86 0.16
C LYS A 106 -22.24 -4.79 -0.65
N PRO A 107 -22.90 -4.25 -1.70
CA PRO A 107 -22.32 -3.18 -2.48
C PRO A 107 -21.96 -2.03 -1.53
N VAL A 108 -20.77 -1.47 -1.71
CA VAL A 108 -20.29 -0.37 -0.88
C VAL A 108 -21.31 0.77 -0.95
N ARG A 109 -21.73 1.25 0.21
CA ARG A 109 -22.67 2.37 0.30
C ARG A 109 -22.10 3.61 -0.40
N ARG A 110 -22.92 4.29 -1.21
CA ARG A 110 -22.50 5.42 -2.04
C ARG A 110 -21.88 6.55 -1.21
N GLU A 111 -22.39 6.77 -0.01
CA GLU A 111 -21.93 7.77 0.93
C GLU A 111 -20.48 7.49 1.37
N ILE A 112 -20.15 6.21 1.61
CA ILE A 112 -18.80 5.78 2.01
C ILE A 112 -17.83 5.87 0.82
N MET A 113 -18.27 5.49 -0.39
CA MET A 113 -17.47 5.69 -1.61
C MET A 113 -17.11 7.16 -1.81
N ARG A 114 -18.08 8.07 -1.63
CA ARG A 114 -17.85 9.52 -1.73
C ARG A 114 -16.89 10.02 -0.66
N THR A 115 -17.04 9.57 0.59
CA THR A 115 -16.12 9.92 1.68
C THR A 115 -14.71 9.41 1.40
N ALA A 116 -14.55 8.19 0.87
CA ALA A 116 -13.25 7.66 0.48
C ALA A 116 -12.62 8.46 -0.69
N ALA A 117 -13.40 8.82 -1.71
CA ALA A 117 -12.96 9.64 -2.83
C ALA A 117 -12.55 11.06 -2.36
N LEU A 118 -13.29 11.64 -1.42
CA LEU A 118 -12.96 12.92 -0.80
C LEU A 118 -11.59 12.86 -0.11
N MET A 119 -11.34 11.80 0.67
CA MET A 119 -10.05 11.59 1.33
C MET A 119 -8.91 11.40 0.32
N GLN A 120 -9.15 10.68 -0.78
CA GLN A 120 -8.17 10.49 -1.87
C GLN A 120 -7.83 11.80 -2.58
N SER A 121 -8.82 12.69 -2.78
CA SER A 121 -8.61 13.96 -3.48
C SER A 121 -7.62 14.89 -2.76
N ASN A 122 -7.49 14.76 -1.44
CA ASN A 122 -6.53 15.53 -0.67
C ASN A 122 -6.02 14.73 0.53
N ILE A 123 -5.05 13.86 0.27
CA ILE A 123 -4.42 13.01 1.29
C ILE A 123 -3.55 13.81 2.29
N ALA A 124 -3.05 14.98 1.88
CA ALA A 124 -2.18 15.82 2.70
C ALA A 124 -2.96 16.53 3.82
N ARG A 125 -4.23 16.85 3.55
CA ARG A 125 -5.14 17.46 4.51
C ARG A 125 -5.36 16.54 5.71
N GLN A 126 -5.48 17.15 6.90
CA GLN A 126 -6.01 16.46 8.07
C GLN A 126 -7.52 16.33 7.95
N TRP A 127 -8.02 15.09 8.02
CA TRP A 127 -9.44 14.79 7.95
C TRP A 127 -9.97 14.46 9.36
N PRO A 128 -10.52 15.44 10.09
CA PRO A 128 -11.14 15.17 11.38
C PRO A 128 -12.38 14.30 11.17
N LEU A 129 -12.64 13.40 12.10
CA LEU A 129 -13.75 12.46 11.99
C LEU A 129 -15.11 13.18 11.92
N THR A 130 -15.21 14.35 12.55
CA THR A 130 -16.37 15.26 12.57
C THR A 130 -16.68 15.94 11.23
N GLU A 131 -15.75 15.93 10.29
CA GLU A 131 -16.00 16.41 8.92
C GLU A 131 -16.43 15.25 8.02
N LEU A 132 -15.83 14.07 8.21
CA LEU A 132 -16.15 12.87 7.45
C LEU A 132 -17.55 12.33 7.77
N ASP A 133 -17.98 12.43 9.02
CA ASP A 133 -19.28 11.95 9.50
C ASP A 133 -20.43 12.87 9.05
N ALA A 134 -20.23 14.19 9.08
CA ALA A 134 -21.13 15.21 8.54
C ALA A 134 -21.31 15.04 7.02
N HIS A 135 -20.20 14.83 6.29
CA HIS A 135 -20.24 14.57 4.85
C HIS A 135 -20.96 13.27 4.50
N ALA A 136 -20.80 12.23 5.33
CA ALA A 136 -21.48 10.95 5.14
C ALA A 136 -22.92 10.92 5.67
N CYS A 137 -23.36 11.97 6.38
CA CYS A 137 -24.62 12.01 7.14
C CYS A 137 -24.80 10.81 8.08
N LEU A 138 -23.71 10.39 8.74
CA LEU A 138 -23.68 9.27 9.69
C LEU A 138 -23.15 9.73 11.03
N SER A 139 -23.48 9.04 12.12
CA SER A 139 -22.77 9.25 13.38
C SER A 139 -21.32 8.74 13.30
N PRO A 140 -20.38 9.23 14.12
CA PRO A 140 -18.98 8.77 14.10
C PRO A 140 -18.82 7.25 14.25
N SER A 141 -19.67 6.63 15.08
CA SER A 141 -19.67 5.18 15.30
C SER A 141 -20.20 4.42 14.09
N GLN A 142 -21.28 4.93 13.47
CA GLN A 142 -21.83 4.35 12.24
C GLN A 142 -20.85 4.47 11.08
N LEU A 143 -20.21 5.64 10.91
CA LEU A 143 -19.18 5.84 9.90
C LEU A 143 -18.07 4.81 10.06
N ASN A 144 -17.47 4.68 11.25
CA ASN A 144 -16.41 3.70 11.48
C ASN A 144 -16.84 2.27 11.16
N ARG A 145 -18.03 1.85 11.60
CA ARG A 145 -18.54 0.50 11.35
C ARG A 145 -18.75 0.26 9.86
N VAL A 146 -19.49 1.13 9.18
CA VAL A 146 -19.84 0.94 7.77
C VAL A 146 -18.60 1.08 6.88
N PHE A 147 -17.68 1.99 7.21
CA PHE A 147 -16.41 2.13 6.49
C PHE A 147 -15.54 0.89 6.65
N LYS A 148 -15.44 0.33 7.87
CA LYS A 148 -14.72 -0.93 8.12
C LYS A 148 -15.38 -2.14 7.46
N ASP A 149 -16.71 -2.18 7.41
CA ASP A 149 -17.43 -3.24 6.71
C ASP A 149 -17.19 -3.18 5.19
N SER A 150 -17.01 -1.97 4.64
CA SER A 150 -16.81 -1.73 3.21
C SER A 150 -15.34 -1.89 2.77
N PHE A 151 -14.39 -1.30 3.51
CA PHE A 151 -12.97 -1.23 3.14
C PHE A 151 -12.06 -2.11 4.03
N GLY A 152 -12.62 -2.81 5.02
CA GLY A 152 -11.87 -3.66 5.95
C GLY A 152 -11.12 -2.91 7.06
N VAL A 153 -10.95 -1.59 6.93
CA VAL A 153 -10.18 -0.73 7.82
C VAL A 153 -10.98 0.51 8.25
N THR A 154 -10.56 1.19 9.31
CA THR A 154 -11.19 2.46 9.74
C THR A 154 -10.70 3.64 8.89
N PRO A 155 -11.45 4.76 8.84
CA PRO A 155 -11.04 5.92 8.04
C PRO A 155 -9.61 6.45 8.34
N PRO A 156 -9.15 6.60 9.60
CA PRO A 156 -7.79 7.05 9.87
C PRO A 156 -6.70 6.08 9.36
N VAL A 157 -6.97 4.79 9.46
CA VAL A 157 -6.09 3.72 8.94
C VAL A 157 -6.07 3.77 7.41
N TYR A 158 -7.23 3.96 6.78
CA TYR A 158 -7.35 4.12 5.34
C TYR A 158 -6.55 5.31 4.82
N LEU A 159 -6.67 6.48 5.46
CA LEU A 159 -5.87 7.65 5.12
C LEU A 159 -4.37 7.38 5.26
N SER A 160 -3.97 6.66 6.32
CA SER A 160 -2.57 6.30 6.53
C SER A 160 -2.03 5.41 5.40
N ILE A 161 -2.83 4.45 4.91
CA ILE A 161 -2.48 3.60 3.76
C ILE A 161 -2.29 4.46 2.51
N LEU A 162 -3.23 5.38 2.21
CA LEU A 162 -3.12 6.29 1.06
C LEU A 162 -1.84 7.13 1.13
N ARG A 163 -1.52 7.67 2.31
CA ARG A 163 -0.30 8.46 2.53
C ARG A 163 0.97 7.65 2.36
N VAL A 164 0.99 6.40 2.84
CA VAL A 164 2.12 5.49 2.60
C VAL A 164 2.28 5.18 1.12
N GLN A 165 1.19 4.94 0.40
CA GLN A 165 1.22 4.67 -1.04
C GLN A 165 1.80 5.86 -1.81
N GLU A 166 1.35 7.08 -1.51
CA GLU A 166 1.90 8.27 -2.14
C GLU A 166 3.35 8.52 -1.73
N MET A 167 3.70 8.30 -0.46
CA MET A 167 5.08 8.41 0.01
C MET A 167 5.98 7.44 -0.75
N ALA A 168 5.55 6.19 -0.95
CA ALA A 168 6.28 5.19 -1.71
C ALA A 168 6.45 5.62 -3.18
N ARG A 169 5.40 6.18 -3.79
CA ARG A 169 5.44 6.75 -5.15
C ARG A 169 6.50 7.86 -5.24
N LEU A 170 6.43 8.86 -4.37
CA LEU A 170 7.35 9.99 -4.34
C LEU A 170 8.80 9.57 -4.07
N ILE A 171 9.02 8.57 -3.21
CA ILE A 171 10.37 8.06 -2.94
C ILE A 171 10.98 7.40 -4.19
N ARG A 172 10.17 6.72 -5.01
CA ARG A 172 10.63 6.05 -6.24
C ARG A 172 10.79 7.01 -7.42
N GLU A 173 9.89 7.97 -7.54
CA GLU A 173 9.80 8.82 -8.73
C GLU A 173 10.57 10.14 -8.59
N THR A 174 11.03 10.50 -7.38
CA THR A 174 11.67 11.80 -7.12
C THR A 174 12.88 11.70 -6.19
N ASP A 175 13.81 12.65 -6.35
CA ASP A 175 14.99 12.83 -5.49
C ASP A 175 14.73 13.70 -4.25
N LEU A 176 13.47 14.01 -3.95
CA LEU A 176 13.10 14.88 -2.84
C LEU A 176 13.63 14.35 -1.51
N LEU A 177 13.97 15.24 -0.58
CA LEU A 177 14.34 14.81 0.77
C LEU A 177 13.15 14.13 1.44
N ILE A 178 13.41 13.09 2.25
CA ILE A 178 12.36 12.36 2.96
C ILE A 178 11.51 13.31 3.81
N GLY A 179 12.11 14.33 4.43
CA GLY A 179 11.37 15.36 5.17
C GLY A 179 10.35 16.12 4.31
N THR A 180 10.75 16.55 3.11
CA THR A 180 9.85 17.21 2.15
C THR A 180 8.74 16.26 1.67
N ILE A 181 9.04 14.98 1.48
CA ILE A 181 8.04 13.97 1.11
C ILE A 181 7.02 13.80 2.25
N THR A 182 7.47 13.73 3.50
CA THR A 182 6.58 13.58 4.66
C THR A 182 5.63 14.77 4.84
N GLU A 183 6.09 15.98 4.53
CA GLU A 183 5.25 17.18 4.51
C GLU A 183 4.19 17.10 3.42
N ARG A 184 4.57 16.71 2.19
CA ARG A 184 3.65 16.58 1.06
C ARG A 184 2.54 15.56 1.28
N VAL A 185 2.80 14.48 1.99
CA VAL A 185 1.79 13.45 2.29
C VAL A 185 0.96 13.77 3.55
N GLY A 186 1.18 14.90 4.22
CA GLY A 186 0.36 15.34 5.36
C GLY A 186 0.81 14.83 6.73
N TRP A 187 2.09 14.44 6.87
CA TRP A 187 2.75 14.19 8.16
C TRP A 187 3.74 15.31 8.50
N CYS A 188 3.28 16.56 8.38
CA CYS A 188 4.06 17.76 8.65
C CYS A 188 4.77 17.65 10.01
N HIS A 189 6.08 17.87 10.03
CA HIS A 189 6.94 17.84 11.23
C HIS A 189 6.96 16.52 12.01
N HIS A 190 6.39 15.44 11.48
CA HIS A 190 6.33 14.12 12.12
C HIS A 190 7.09 13.06 11.33
N CYS A 191 8.29 13.38 10.84
CA CYS A 191 9.12 12.49 10.03
C CYS A 191 9.37 11.12 10.68
N GLY A 192 9.55 11.09 12.01
CA GLY A 192 9.71 9.84 12.77
C GLY A 192 8.45 8.98 12.79
N GLN A 193 7.27 9.60 12.95
CA GLN A 193 5.99 8.89 12.90
C GLN A 193 5.71 8.36 11.49
N ALA A 194 5.93 9.19 10.47
CA ALA A 194 5.81 8.81 9.06
C ALA A 194 6.72 7.62 8.74
N SER A 195 7.98 7.66 9.16
CA SER A 195 8.93 6.55 8.94
C SER A 195 8.50 5.26 9.65
N ARG A 196 7.96 5.36 10.87
CA ARG A 196 7.44 4.19 11.60
C ARG A 196 6.19 3.60 10.95
N ILE A 197 5.26 4.45 10.51
CA ILE A 197 4.06 4.02 9.80
C ILE A 197 4.44 3.40 8.46
N PHE A 198 5.33 4.05 7.71
CA PHE A 198 5.86 3.53 6.45
C PHE A 198 6.48 2.15 6.66
N ARG A 199 7.40 2.00 7.62
CA ARG A 199 8.00 0.69 7.94
C ARG A 199 6.95 -0.36 8.34
N ARG A 200 5.90 0.03 9.07
CA ARG A 200 4.83 -0.89 9.45
C ARG A 200 4.06 -1.44 8.23
N TYR A 201 3.82 -0.61 7.23
CA TYR A 201 3.05 -1.00 6.03
C TYR A 201 3.92 -1.57 4.91
N MET A 202 5.15 -1.09 4.81
CA MET A 202 6.08 -1.39 3.73
C MET A 202 7.28 -2.21 4.21
N GLY A 203 7.33 -2.76 5.43
CA GLY A 203 8.42 -3.61 5.94
C GLY A 203 9.80 -2.95 6.13
N VAL A 204 10.14 -1.95 5.34
CA VAL A 204 11.44 -1.24 5.31
C VAL A 204 11.27 0.25 5.60
N THR A 205 12.35 0.92 5.98
CA THR A 205 12.35 2.37 6.12
C THR A 205 12.23 3.09 4.78
N PRO A 206 11.76 4.36 4.77
CA PRO A 206 11.79 5.20 3.57
C PRO A 206 13.17 5.30 2.90
N ILE A 207 14.24 5.32 3.72
CA ILE A 207 15.63 5.45 3.24
C ILE A 207 16.10 4.14 2.58
N GLU A 208 15.84 3.00 3.22
CA GLU A 208 16.10 1.69 2.62
C GLU A 208 15.28 1.52 1.33
N TYR A 209 14.00 1.90 1.36
CA TYR A 209 13.11 1.83 0.21
C TYR A 209 13.65 2.58 -1.02
N ARG A 210 14.31 3.72 -0.82
CA ARG A 210 14.96 4.48 -1.92
C ARG A 210 16.10 3.72 -2.60
N ARG A 211 16.83 2.86 -1.87
CA ARG A 211 17.95 2.09 -2.44
C ARG A 211 17.50 1.04 -3.45
N TYR A 212 16.26 0.59 -3.30
CA TYR A 212 15.59 -0.34 -4.21
C TYR A 212 14.74 0.38 -5.27
N GLY A 213 14.85 1.70 -5.42
CA GLY A 213 14.29 2.45 -6.55
C GLY A 213 15.32 2.57 -7.68
N PRO A 214 14.91 2.87 -8.93
CA PRO A 214 15.89 3.11 -9.97
C PRO A 214 16.81 4.23 -9.48
N PRO A 215 18.14 4.16 -9.72
CA PRO A 215 18.95 5.36 -9.61
C PRO A 215 18.31 6.35 -10.57
N SER A 216 17.63 7.37 -10.03
CA SER A 216 17.00 8.41 -10.82
C SER A 216 17.99 8.83 -11.91
N ALA A 217 17.51 8.98 -13.15
CA ALA A 217 18.31 9.33 -14.32
C ALA A 217 18.97 10.74 -14.23
N SER A 218 19.10 11.30 -13.02
CA SER A 218 19.68 12.59 -12.68
C SER A 218 20.62 12.44 -11.48
N ARG A 219 21.69 11.65 -11.61
CA ARG A 219 22.87 11.73 -10.71
C ARG A 219 23.77 12.95 -11.01
N ALA A 220 23.21 14.03 -11.57
CA ALA A 220 23.90 15.27 -11.89
C ALA A 220 23.15 16.47 -11.31
N GLY A 221 23.18 16.60 -9.99
CA GLY A 221 22.84 17.83 -9.28
C GLY A 221 23.78 17.97 -8.08
N PRO A 222 24.53 19.08 -7.94
CA PRO A 222 25.66 19.15 -7.03
C PRO A 222 25.19 19.05 -5.58
N GLY A 223 25.83 18.16 -4.83
CA GLY A 223 25.67 18.10 -3.39
C GLY A 223 26.06 19.43 -2.74
N VAL A 224 25.25 19.85 -1.78
CA VAL A 224 25.71 20.78 -0.75
C VAL A 224 25.34 20.21 0.61
N GLY A 225 26.40 19.75 1.27
CA GLY A 225 26.75 19.98 2.67
C GLY A 225 25.64 20.14 3.72
N ILE A 226 25.74 19.28 4.71
CA ILE A 226 25.30 19.41 6.10
C ILE A 226 25.47 20.84 6.62
N ALA A 227 24.44 21.39 7.28
CA ALA A 227 24.61 22.42 8.31
C ALA A 227 23.70 22.12 9.51
N THR A 228 24.34 21.73 10.59
CA THR A 228 23.82 21.67 11.96
C THR A 228 23.56 23.07 12.53
N ALA A 229 22.46 23.18 13.29
CA ALA A 229 22.19 24.12 14.39
C ALA A 229 22.15 25.64 14.12
N ARG A 230 21.00 26.29 14.38
CA ARG A 230 20.66 26.99 15.64
C ARG A 230 19.30 27.70 15.50
N ALA A 231 18.64 27.89 16.64
CA ALA A 231 17.47 28.73 16.83
C ALA A 231 17.69 30.15 16.32
N ASP A 232 16.69 30.74 15.65
CA ASP A 232 15.99 31.91 16.19
C ASP A 232 14.66 32.19 15.46
N ASP A 233 13.91 33.08 16.07
CA ASP A 233 12.47 33.25 16.17
C ASP A 233 11.69 33.79 14.93
N SER A 234 10.41 33.40 14.89
CA SER A 234 9.24 34.17 14.43
C SER A 234 8.90 34.36 12.93
N ARG A 235 7.85 33.65 12.45
CA ARG A 235 6.49 34.17 12.16
C ARG A 235 5.73 33.37 11.07
N GLY A 236 4.62 32.74 11.48
CA GLY A 236 3.33 32.86 10.79
C GLY A 236 2.99 31.91 9.63
N ASN A 237 2.56 30.68 9.94
CA ASN A 237 1.19 30.28 9.52
C ASN A 237 0.72 29.03 10.29
N GLY A 238 -0.46 29.15 10.87
CA GLY A 238 -0.97 28.28 11.93
C GLY A 238 -1.36 26.87 11.48
N CYS A 239 -0.76 25.88 12.13
CA CYS A 239 -1.39 24.60 12.42
C CYS A 239 -1.73 24.61 13.91
N ALA A 240 -3.02 24.71 14.24
CA ALA A 240 -3.50 24.65 15.61
C ALA A 240 -3.29 23.23 16.20
N PRO A 241 -2.80 23.09 17.43
CA PRO A 241 -2.77 21.81 18.12
C PRO A 241 -4.12 21.55 18.79
N THR A 242 -4.63 20.33 18.72
CA THR A 242 -5.69 19.89 19.66
C THR A 242 -5.23 18.65 20.40
N TYR A 243 -5.43 18.74 21.70
CA TYR A 243 -5.14 17.82 22.80
C TYR A 243 -5.85 16.46 22.65
#